data_AF-A0A9K3KFR9-F1
#
_entry.id   AF-A0A9K3KFR9-F1
#
_cell.length_a   1.000
_cell.length_b   1.000
_cell.length_c   1.000
_cell.angle_alpha   90.00
_cell.angle_beta   90.00
_cell.angle_gamma   90.00
#
_symmetry.space_group_name_H-M   'P 1'
#
loop_
_entity.id
_entity.type
_entity.pdbx_description
1 polymer ?
#
loop_
_entity_poly.entity_id
_entity_poly.type
_entity_poly.pdbx_seq_one_letter_code
_entity_poly.pdbx_strand_id
1 'polypeptide(L)'
;MSMSSTSSNTTRNMAFFGVQRTLLVAILFLTTFSGSSAQRFCNVCRNPPGGGFRDLANPGKSFTLPNGKTFTCGFMKQSMRDVRVDNMAAPGEKHMCATAQYIVDRHCSCYGTPIPPLASEFVDPNPACRLCAGGRFDSTRVPRVNYNRLTNTGNYGSLNCRGLELALAQGVFPASACSNLRQRSGPTCCNFRL
;
A
#
# COMPACT_ATOMS: atom_id res chain seq x y z
N MET A 1 -45.37 77.68 -19.43
CA MET A 1 -44.25 78.45 -18.84
C MET A 1 -43.00 77.67 -19.18
N SER A 2 -42.44 77.87 -20.37
CA SER A 2 -41.50 78.94 -20.72
C SER A 2 -40.07 78.65 -20.23
N MET A 3 -39.19 78.48 -21.22
CA MET A 3 -37.81 78.98 -21.29
C MET A 3 -36.73 78.22 -20.50
N SER A 4 -35.78 77.58 -21.21
CA SER A 4 -34.47 78.13 -21.66
C SER A 4 -33.38 77.69 -20.66
N SER A 5 -32.10 77.43 -20.92
CA SER A 5 -31.15 77.54 -22.05
C SER A 5 -29.86 76.84 -21.55
N THR A 6 -29.15 76.04 -22.35
CA THR A 6 -27.90 76.38 -23.08
C THR A 6 -26.66 76.74 -22.22
N SER A 7 -25.61 75.90 -22.37
CA SER A 7 -24.16 76.19 -22.46
C SER A 7 -23.42 76.83 -21.27
N SER A 8 -22.30 76.22 -20.82
CA SER A 8 -20.95 76.54 -21.33
C SER A 8 -19.83 75.94 -20.47
N ASN A 9 -18.75 75.57 -21.15
CA ASN A 9 -17.44 75.15 -20.65
C ASN A 9 -16.87 76.06 -19.55
N THR A 10 -16.12 75.49 -18.61
CA THR A 10 -14.80 76.02 -18.18
C THR A 10 -14.00 74.95 -17.44
N THR A 11 -12.83 74.66 -18.00
CA THR A 11 -11.68 73.93 -17.48
C THR A 11 -11.17 74.51 -16.16
N ARG A 12 -10.74 73.65 -15.23
CA ARG A 12 -9.45 73.79 -14.53
C ARG A 12 -9.13 72.58 -13.64
N ASN A 13 -7.98 72.00 -13.93
CA ASN A 13 -7.22 71.10 -13.07
C ASN A 13 -7.04 71.71 -11.67
N MET A 14 -7.16 70.89 -10.63
CA MET A 14 -6.10 70.73 -9.62
C MET A 14 -6.48 69.60 -8.65
N ALA A 15 -5.56 68.64 -8.56
CA ALA A 15 -5.62 67.45 -7.74
C ALA A 15 -5.60 67.78 -6.24
N PHE A 16 -6.42 67.12 -5.42
CA PHE A 16 -6.14 66.95 -4.00
C PHE A 16 -6.68 65.59 -3.48
N PHE A 17 -5.72 64.72 -3.15
CA PHE A 17 -5.71 63.71 -2.08
C PHE A 17 -6.96 62.84 -1.86
N GLY A 18 -6.96 61.69 -2.53
CA GLY A 18 -7.72 60.51 -2.13
C GLY A 18 -6.80 59.30 -2.05
N VAL A 19 -6.17 59.09 -0.89
CA VAL A 19 -5.45 57.86 -0.57
C VAL A 19 -6.50 56.75 -0.42
N GLN A 20 -6.71 55.95 -1.46
CA GLN A 20 -7.52 54.75 -1.35
C GLN A 20 -6.85 53.57 -2.04
N ARG A 21 -6.21 52.77 -1.18
CA ARG A 21 -5.62 51.46 -1.41
C ARG A 21 -6.47 50.61 -2.37
N THR A 22 -5.94 50.30 -3.54
CA THR A 22 -6.39 49.14 -4.32
C THR A 22 -5.15 48.35 -4.76
N LEU A 23 -4.73 47.50 -3.83
CA LEU A 23 -3.78 46.42 -4.07
C LEU A 23 -4.51 45.40 -4.96
N LEU A 24 -4.33 45.49 -6.29
CA LEU A 24 -4.74 44.45 -7.23
C LEU A 24 -3.83 43.24 -7.02
N VAL A 25 -4.19 42.40 -6.05
CA VAL A 25 -3.62 41.05 -5.92
C VAL A 25 -4.28 40.22 -7.03
N ALA A 26 -3.56 40.06 -8.13
CA ALA A 26 -3.84 39.03 -9.11
C ALA A 26 -3.66 37.67 -8.42
N ILE A 27 -4.75 37.12 -7.88
CA ILE A 27 -4.77 35.75 -7.37
C ILE A 27 -4.72 34.85 -8.61
N LEU A 28 -3.50 34.51 -9.05
CA LEU A 28 -3.22 33.31 -9.81
C LEU A 28 -3.68 32.14 -8.94
N PHE A 29 -4.94 31.72 -9.10
CA PHE A 29 -5.35 30.37 -8.73
C PHE A 29 -4.60 29.41 -9.66
N LEU A 30 -3.34 29.14 -9.32
CA LEU A 30 -2.72 27.86 -9.58
C LEU A 30 -3.57 26.85 -8.81
N THR A 31 -4.63 26.37 -9.46
CA THR A 31 -5.25 25.10 -9.08
C THR A 31 -4.15 24.07 -9.24
N THR A 32 -3.40 23.83 -8.17
CA THR A 32 -2.59 22.63 -8.04
C THR A 32 -3.55 21.48 -8.24
N PHE A 33 -3.50 20.92 -9.45
CA PHE A 33 -4.08 19.64 -9.79
C PHE A 33 -3.35 18.61 -8.92
N SER A 34 -3.71 18.54 -7.65
CA SER A 34 -3.42 17.39 -6.79
C SER A 34 -4.37 16.28 -7.22
N GLY A 35 -4.24 15.87 -8.48
CA GLY A 35 -4.77 14.62 -8.96
C GLY A 35 -3.98 13.54 -8.25
N SER A 36 -4.46 13.14 -7.07
CA SER A 36 -4.18 11.82 -6.53
C SER A 36 -4.64 10.85 -7.60
N SER A 37 -3.73 10.47 -8.50
CA SER A 37 -3.96 9.41 -9.47
C SER A 37 -4.21 8.16 -8.64
N ALA A 38 -5.48 7.89 -8.34
CA ALA A 38 -5.92 6.66 -7.73
C ALA A 38 -5.40 5.55 -8.63
N GLN A 39 -4.30 4.92 -8.22
CA GLN A 39 -3.69 3.88 -9.01
C GLN A 39 -4.69 2.74 -9.11
N ARG A 40 -5.19 2.52 -10.32
CA ARG A 40 -6.14 1.45 -10.61
C ARG A 40 -5.46 0.08 -10.55
N PHE A 41 -4.16 0.05 -10.80
CA PHE A 41 -3.36 -1.15 -10.93
C PHE A 41 -2.27 -1.25 -9.87
N CYS A 42 -1.86 -2.48 -9.59
CA CYS A 42 -0.86 -2.79 -8.59
C CYS A 42 0.52 -2.25 -8.99
N ASN A 43 1.06 -1.32 -8.20
CA ASN A 43 2.48 -1.00 -8.21
C ASN A 43 3.22 -1.90 -7.21
N VAL A 44 4.02 -2.84 -7.70
CA VAL A 44 4.82 -3.75 -6.85
C VAL A 44 5.85 -3.01 -5.99
N CYS A 45 6.25 -1.81 -6.38
CA CYS A 45 7.20 -0.97 -5.62
C CYS A 45 6.52 -0.03 -4.61
N ARG A 46 5.20 -0.17 -4.43
CA ARG A 46 4.32 0.67 -3.60
C ARG A 46 4.30 2.13 -4.03
N ASN A 47 3.22 2.81 -3.67
CA ASN A 47 3.08 4.24 -3.95
C ASN A 47 3.42 5.06 -2.72
N PRO A 48 4.13 6.17 -2.89
CA PRO A 48 4.33 7.11 -1.80
C PRO A 48 3.02 7.77 -1.36
N PRO A 49 2.81 7.95 -0.03
CA PRO A 49 1.70 8.74 0.48
C PRO A 49 1.88 10.20 0.05
N GLY A 50 0.93 10.72 -0.74
CA GLY A 50 1.02 12.06 -1.35
C GLY A 50 1.35 12.05 -2.85
N GLY A 51 1.52 10.88 -3.46
CA GLY A 51 1.85 10.75 -4.88
C GLY A 51 3.35 10.83 -5.15
N GLY A 52 3.74 10.36 -6.34
CA GLY A 52 5.14 10.21 -6.73
C GLY A 52 5.43 8.90 -7.45
N PHE A 53 6.58 8.85 -8.12
CA PHE A 53 6.99 7.71 -8.91
C PHE A 53 7.88 6.76 -8.11
N ARG A 54 7.59 5.46 -8.22
CA ARG A 54 8.46 4.38 -7.75
C ARG A 54 8.42 3.22 -8.74
N ASP A 55 9.58 2.66 -9.01
CA ASP A 55 9.73 1.53 -9.92
C ASP A 55 10.91 0.62 -9.54
N LEU A 56 10.97 -0.57 -10.14
CA LEU A 56 12.01 -1.56 -9.93
C LEU A 56 13.36 -1.06 -10.46
N ALA A 57 14.37 -1.06 -9.59
CA ALA A 57 15.74 -0.72 -9.95
C ALA A 57 16.49 -1.90 -10.59
N ASN A 58 16.08 -3.14 -10.29
CA ASN A 58 16.81 -4.35 -10.66
C ASN A 58 15.90 -5.44 -11.26
N PRO A 59 15.23 -5.17 -12.39
CA PRO A 59 14.31 -6.14 -13.01
C PRO A 59 14.97 -7.49 -13.37
N GLY A 60 16.26 -7.50 -13.68
CA GLY A 60 17.01 -8.73 -13.99
C GLY A 60 17.39 -9.58 -12.76
N LYS A 61 17.24 -9.08 -11.53
CA LYS A 61 17.59 -9.84 -10.33
C LYS A 61 16.64 -11.02 -10.15
N SER A 62 17.21 -12.21 -9.98
CA SER A 62 16.48 -13.43 -9.67
C SER A 62 16.48 -13.71 -8.17
N PHE A 63 15.45 -14.42 -7.72
CA PHE A 63 15.34 -14.94 -6.37
C PHE A 63 14.55 -16.24 -6.37
N THR A 64 14.88 -17.13 -5.43
CA THR A 64 14.22 -18.42 -5.28
C THR A 64 13.26 -18.37 -4.11
N LEU A 65 12.00 -18.66 -4.41
CA LEU A 65 10.98 -18.83 -3.39
C LEU A 65 11.17 -20.18 -2.66
N PRO A 66 10.58 -20.34 -1.48
CA PRO A 66 10.78 -21.53 -0.63
C PRO A 66 10.30 -22.84 -1.27
N ASN A 67 9.41 -22.73 -2.25
CA ASN A 67 8.92 -23.85 -3.06
C ASN A 67 9.92 -24.29 -4.15
N GLY A 68 11.15 -23.77 -4.14
CA GLY A 68 12.20 -24.08 -5.11
C GLY A 68 12.04 -23.38 -6.46
N LYS A 69 10.97 -22.62 -6.68
CA LYS A 69 10.75 -21.89 -7.93
C LYS A 69 11.52 -20.58 -7.92
N THR A 70 12.23 -20.31 -9.02
CA THR A 70 13.00 -19.09 -9.22
C THR A 70 12.22 -18.11 -10.08
N PHE A 71 12.16 -16.86 -9.65
CA PHE A 71 11.49 -15.76 -10.33
C PHE A 71 12.44 -14.58 -10.46
N THR A 72 12.16 -13.68 -11.41
CA THR A 72 12.86 -12.39 -11.51
C THR A 72 12.00 -11.27 -10.96
N CYS A 73 12.63 -10.19 -10.51
CA CYS A 73 11.93 -8.98 -10.10
C CYS A 73 11.07 -8.41 -11.24
N GLY A 74 11.60 -8.42 -12.47
CA GLY A 74 10.86 -8.00 -13.66
C GLY A 74 9.62 -8.86 -13.93
N PHE A 75 9.72 -10.19 -13.74
CA PHE A 75 8.58 -11.08 -13.84
C PHE A 75 7.48 -10.70 -12.84
N MET A 76 7.83 -10.45 -11.57
CA MET A 76 6.84 -10.04 -10.56
C MET A 76 6.10 -8.76 -10.95
N LYS A 77 6.81 -7.73 -11.43
CA LYS A 77 6.17 -6.49 -11.92
C LYS A 77 5.24 -6.78 -13.10
N GLN A 78 5.70 -7.57 -14.06
CA GLN A 78 4.93 -7.90 -15.25
C GLN A 78 3.63 -8.66 -14.90
N SER A 79 3.71 -9.63 -13.99
CA SER A 79 2.55 -10.41 -13.54
C SER A 79 1.51 -9.58 -12.78
N MET A 80 1.89 -8.45 -12.19
CA MET A 80 0.98 -7.59 -11.44
C MET A 80 0.39 -6.45 -12.28
N ARG A 81 0.77 -6.31 -13.55
CA ARG A 81 0.35 -5.19 -14.40
C ARG A 81 -1.17 -5.10 -14.57
N ASP A 82 -1.83 -6.26 -14.58
CA ASP A 82 -3.27 -6.36 -14.80
C ASP A 82 -4.06 -6.51 -13.48
N VAL A 83 -3.37 -6.58 -12.34
CA VAL A 83 -3.98 -6.72 -11.01
C VAL A 83 -4.49 -5.38 -10.54
N ARG A 84 -5.79 -5.29 -10.23
CA ARG A 84 -6.40 -4.04 -9.78
C ARG A 84 -6.40 -3.90 -8.26
N VAL A 85 -6.35 -2.65 -7.80
CA VAL A 85 -6.38 -2.31 -6.37
C VAL A 85 -7.46 -1.28 -6.01
N ASP A 86 -8.27 -0.87 -6.99
CA ASP A 86 -9.36 0.07 -6.81
C ASP A 86 -10.67 -0.62 -6.35
N ASN A 87 -11.78 0.12 -6.37
CA ASN A 87 -13.10 -0.37 -5.93
C ASN A 87 -13.73 -1.36 -6.91
N MET A 88 -13.12 -1.56 -8.08
CA MET A 88 -13.56 -2.51 -9.09
C MET A 88 -12.62 -3.72 -9.16
N ALA A 89 -11.71 -3.86 -8.18
CA ALA A 89 -10.84 -5.02 -8.06
C ALA A 89 -11.64 -6.29 -7.81
N ALA A 90 -11.33 -7.35 -8.56
CA ALA A 90 -11.92 -8.66 -8.35
C ALA A 90 -11.52 -9.19 -6.95
N PRO A 91 -12.33 -10.11 -6.38
CA PRO A 91 -12.01 -10.74 -5.10
C PRO A 91 -10.59 -11.35 -5.14
N GLY A 92 -9.74 -10.92 -4.21
CA GLY A 92 -8.36 -11.42 -4.08
C GLY A 92 -7.29 -10.60 -4.81
N GLU A 93 -7.62 -9.67 -5.71
CA GLU A 93 -6.60 -8.88 -6.42
C GLU A 93 -5.82 -7.94 -5.50
N LYS A 94 -6.52 -7.27 -4.57
CA LYS A 94 -5.89 -6.46 -3.53
C LYS A 94 -4.90 -7.29 -2.70
N HIS A 95 -5.27 -8.54 -2.41
CA HIS A 95 -4.44 -9.48 -1.68
C HIS A 95 -3.21 -9.92 -2.48
N MET A 96 -3.41 -10.21 -3.76
CA MET A 96 -2.35 -10.55 -4.71
C MET A 96 -1.33 -9.42 -4.82
N CYS A 97 -1.79 -8.17 -4.91
CA CYS A 97 -0.92 -7.01 -4.96
C CYS A 97 -0.12 -6.84 -3.66
N ALA A 98 -0.76 -6.92 -2.49
CA ALA A 98 -0.07 -6.82 -1.20
C ALA A 98 1.00 -7.92 -1.05
N THR A 99 0.69 -9.14 -1.49
CA THR A 99 1.63 -10.26 -1.49
C THR A 99 2.82 -10.00 -2.42
N ALA A 100 2.58 -9.50 -3.63
CA ALA A 100 3.64 -9.18 -4.57
C ALA A 100 4.54 -8.05 -4.06
N GLN A 101 3.96 -6.99 -3.47
CA GLN A 101 4.71 -5.91 -2.83
C GLN A 101 5.61 -6.43 -1.71
N TYR A 102 5.11 -7.33 -0.87
CA TYR A 102 5.92 -7.97 0.18
C TYR A 102 7.09 -8.77 -0.40
N ILE A 103 6.86 -9.57 -1.43
CA ILE A 103 7.93 -10.36 -2.08
C ILE A 103 8.98 -9.43 -2.69
N VAL A 104 8.55 -8.37 -3.37
CA VAL A 104 9.43 -7.38 -3.99
C VAL A 104 10.24 -6.61 -2.94
N ASP A 105 9.64 -6.21 -1.82
CA ASP A 105 10.37 -5.56 -0.70
C ASP A 105 11.47 -6.45 -0.12
N ARG A 106 11.24 -7.77 -0.06
CA ARG A 106 12.20 -8.73 0.50
C ARG A 106 13.34 -9.11 -0.43
N HIS A 107 13.10 -9.10 -1.75
CA HIS A 107 14.02 -9.70 -2.71
C HIS A 107 14.53 -8.74 -3.78
N CYS A 108 13.81 -7.67 -4.05
CA CYS A 108 14.10 -6.70 -5.11
C CYS A 108 14.47 -5.34 -4.52
N SER A 109 14.80 -4.40 -5.40
CA SER A 109 15.10 -3.02 -5.02
C SER A 109 14.24 -2.09 -5.87
N CYS A 110 13.66 -1.09 -5.23
CA CYS A 110 12.85 -0.07 -5.87
C CYS A 110 13.52 1.29 -5.71
N TYR A 111 13.47 2.12 -6.75
CA TYR A 111 13.93 3.51 -6.73
C TYR A 111 12.75 4.47 -6.82
N GLY A 112 13.01 5.77 -6.64
CA GLY A 112 12.01 6.83 -6.65
C GLY A 112 11.73 7.39 -5.26
N THR A 113 10.55 7.99 -5.08
CA THR A 113 10.18 8.68 -3.83
C THR A 113 10.38 7.77 -2.62
N PRO A 114 11.17 8.15 -1.59
CA PRO A 114 11.36 7.33 -0.40
C PRO A 114 10.02 7.05 0.31
N ILE A 115 9.82 5.80 0.72
CA ILE A 115 8.68 5.40 1.56
C ILE A 115 9.20 4.59 2.73
N PRO A 116 8.48 4.58 3.86
CA PRO A 116 8.81 3.70 4.97
C PRO A 116 8.88 2.23 4.49
N PRO A 117 9.82 1.44 5.03
CA PRO A 117 9.92 0.03 4.70
C PRO A 117 8.60 -0.70 4.98
N LEU A 118 8.33 -1.75 4.23
CA LEU A 118 7.05 -2.47 4.35
C LEU A 118 6.87 -3.05 5.75
N ALA A 119 7.97 -3.38 6.44
CA ALA A 119 7.98 -3.81 7.83
C ALA A 119 7.42 -2.76 8.83
N SER A 120 7.43 -1.46 8.51
CA SER A 120 6.83 -0.42 9.34
C SER A 120 5.35 -0.16 9.04
N GLU A 121 4.82 -0.69 7.93
CA GLU A 121 3.42 -0.52 7.52
C GLU A 121 2.60 -1.82 7.56
N PHE A 122 3.27 -2.98 7.54
CA PHE A 122 2.62 -4.29 7.69
C PHE A 122 2.31 -4.54 9.17
N VAL A 123 1.26 -3.88 9.64
CA VAL A 123 0.51 -4.39 10.79
C VAL A 123 -0.19 -5.63 10.27
N ASP A 124 0.17 -6.81 10.81
CA ASP A 124 -0.55 -8.06 10.59
C ASP A 124 -2.06 -7.76 10.68
N PRO A 125 -2.84 -7.86 9.58
CA PRO A 125 -4.26 -7.53 9.58
C PRO A 125 -5.03 -8.43 10.56
N ASN A 126 -4.39 -9.50 11.03
CA ASN A 126 -4.94 -10.41 12.00
C ASN A 126 -3.89 -10.80 13.06
N PRO A 127 -3.45 -9.86 13.91
CA PRO A 127 -2.38 -10.13 14.87
C PRO A 127 -2.80 -11.17 15.92
N ALA A 128 -4.11 -11.31 16.13
CA ALA A 128 -4.72 -12.36 16.95
C ALA A 128 -4.52 -13.78 16.36
N CYS A 129 -4.22 -13.87 15.07
CA CYS A 129 -4.07 -15.10 14.30
C CYS A 129 -2.63 -15.54 14.06
N ARG A 130 -1.67 -14.90 14.72
CA ARG A 130 -0.29 -15.38 14.73
C ARG A 130 -0.24 -16.81 15.26
N LEU A 131 0.15 -17.73 14.38
CA LEU A 131 0.16 -19.17 14.63
C LEU A 131 0.95 -19.53 15.90
N CYS A 132 2.08 -18.86 16.12
CA CYS A 132 2.99 -19.13 17.23
C CYS A 132 2.95 -18.05 18.34
N ALA A 133 1.89 -17.26 18.42
CA ALA A 133 1.77 -16.24 19.47
C ALA A 133 1.29 -16.80 20.81
N GLY A 134 1.59 -16.06 21.90
CA GLY A 134 0.99 -16.27 23.22
C GLY A 134 1.84 -17.08 24.21
N GLY A 135 3.15 -17.22 23.99
CA GLY A 135 4.09 -17.83 24.96
C GLY A 135 3.89 -19.33 25.23
N ARG A 136 2.97 -19.99 24.50
CA ARG A 136 2.65 -21.42 24.63
C ARG A 136 3.55 -22.34 23.81
N PHE A 137 4.43 -21.76 23.00
CA PHE A 137 5.31 -22.47 22.07
C PHE A 137 6.72 -21.91 22.18
N ASP A 138 7.72 -22.71 21.82
CA ASP A 138 9.13 -22.35 21.98
C ASP A 138 9.59 -21.15 21.13
N SER A 139 8.76 -20.75 20.15
CA SER A 139 9.05 -19.66 19.23
C SER A 139 7.83 -18.80 18.98
N THR A 140 8.06 -17.51 18.69
CA THR A 140 7.02 -16.52 18.33
C THR A 140 6.65 -16.53 16.84
N ARG A 141 7.34 -17.38 16.07
CA ARG A 141 7.16 -17.64 14.63
C ARG A 141 7.43 -19.11 14.35
N VAL A 142 7.03 -19.61 13.19
CA VAL A 142 7.37 -20.98 12.79
C VAL A 142 8.90 -21.08 12.63
N PRO A 143 9.58 -22.00 13.32
CA PRO A 143 11.01 -22.23 13.12
C PRO A 143 11.29 -22.75 11.70
N ARG A 144 12.42 -22.32 11.13
CA ARG A 144 12.85 -22.75 9.78
C ARG A 144 12.85 -24.27 9.58
N VAL A 145 13.25 -25.01 10.61
CA VAL A 145 13.28 -26.49 10.60
C VAL A 145 11.89 -27.12 10.39
N ASN A 146 10.82 -26.40 10.73
CA ASN A 146 9.44 -26.87 10.61
C ASN A 146 8.73 -26.37 9.35
N TYR A 147 9.35 -25.54 8.51
CA TYR A 147 8.65 -24.89 7.38
C TYR A 147 7.92 -25.85 6.45
N ASN A 148 8.55 -26.98 6.13
CA ASN A 148 8.00 -27.97 5.21
C ASN A 148 7.12 -29.02 5.91
N ARG A 149 6.98 -28.97 7.25
CA ARG A 149 6.11 -29.91 7.97
C ARG A 149 4.66 -29.61 7.63
N LEU A 150 3.94 -30.66 7.28
CA LEU A 150 2.51 -30.60 7.09
C LEU A 150 1.82 -30.61 8.44
N THR A 151 0.82 -29.76 8.57
CA THR A 151 -0.04 -29.69 9.74
C THR A 151 -1.48 -29.79 9.32
N ASN A 152 -2.27 -30.49 10.13
CA ASN A 152 -3.70 -30.59 9.92
C ASN A 152 -4.38 -29.32 10.44
N THR A 153 -5.07 -28.63 9.55
CA THR A 153 -5.81 -27.40 9.82
C THR A 153 -7.30 -27.64 10.09
N GLY A 154 -7.71 -28.90 10.17
CA GLY A 154 -9.09 -29.33 10.33
C GLY A 154 -9.82 -29.24 8.99
N ASN A 155 -10.88 -28.44 8.94
CA ASN A 155 -11.76 -28.31 7.77
C ASN A 155 -11.07 -27.66 6.55
N TYR A 156 -9.84 -27.17 6.70
CA TYR A 156 -9.06 -26.53 5.64
C TYR A 156 -7.95 -27.43 5.08
N GLY A 157 -7.96 -28.72 5.46
CA GLY A 157 -7.03 -29.73 4.95
C GLY A 157 -5.66 -29.69 5.63
N SER A 158 -4.61 -30.04 4.89
CA SER A 158 -3.23 -30.01 5.38
C SER A 158 -2.42 -28.96 4.66
N LEU A 159 -1.74 -28.11 5.42
CA LEU A 159 -0.88 -27.03 4.93
C LEU A 159 0.51 -27.21 5.50
N ASN A 160 1.54 -26.77 4.77
CA ASN A 160 2.87 -26.70 5.37
C ASN A 160 2.92 -25.52 6.37
N CYS A 161 3.68 -25.67 7.45
CA CYS A 161 3.69 -24.71 8.55
C CYS A 161 4.03 -23.28 8.11
N ARG A 162 4.95 -23.12 7.15
CA ARG A 162 5.26 -21.79 6.59
C ARG A 162 4.08 -21.22 5.80
N GLY A 163 3.46 -22.03 4.97
CA GLY A 163 2.28 -21.64 4.20
C GLY A 163 1.12 -21.24 5.11
N LEU A 164 0.91 -21.96 6.20
CA LEU A 164 -0.11 -21.63 7.20
C LEU A 164 0.20 -20.32 7.94
N GLU A 165 1.44 -20.12 8.40
CA GLU A 165 1.85 -18.86 9.04
C GLU A 165 1.66 -17.66 8.13
N LEU A 166 2.05 -17.79 6.85
CA LEU A 166 1.86 -16.75 5.85
C LEU A 166 0.37 -16.52 5.57
N ALA A 167 -0.41 -17.58 5.36
CA ALA A 167 -1.85 -17.48 5.08
C ALA A 167 -2.62 -16.81 6.22
N LEU A 168 -2.24 -17.08 7.48
CA LEU A 168 -2.80 -16.43 8.66
C LEU A 168 -2.43 -14.94 8.72
N ALA A 169 -1.15 -14.61 8.53
CA ALA A 169 -0.67 -13.22 8.47
C ALA A 169 -1.23 -12.44 7.26
N GLN A 170 -1.67 -13.17 6.24
CA GLN A 170 -2.28 -12.64 5.04
C GLN A 170 -3.80 -12.50 5.13
N GLY A 171 -4.43 -12.95 6.23
CA GLY A 171 -5.88 -12.90 6.38
C GLY A 171 -6.66 -13.83 5.44
N VAL A 172 -6.01 -14.87 4.88
CA VAL A 172 -6.67 -15.90 4.06
C VAL A 172 -7.74 -16.64 4.87
N PHE A 173 -7.49 -16.79 6.17
CA PHE A 173 -8.44 -17.36 7.11
C PHE A 173 -9.21 -16.25 7.85
N PRO A 174 -10.53 -16.43 8.07
CA PRO A 174 -11.28 -15.50 8.90
C PRO A 174 -10.75 -15.54 10.33
N ALA A 175 -10.84 -14.41 11.04
CA ALA A 175 -10.36 -14.30 12.43
C ALA A 175 -10.97 -15.36 13.38
N SER A 176 -12.20 -15.80 13.09
CA SER A 176 -12.89 -16.88 13.83
C SER A 176 -12.18 -18.23 13.74
N ALA A 177 -11.46 -18.52 12.65
CA ALA A 177 -10.78 -19.80 12.45
C ALA A 177 -9.46 -19.90 13.23
N CYS A 178 -8.90 -18.78 13.68
CA CYS A 178 -7.51 -18.73 14.12
C CYS A 178 -7.23 -19.42 15.45
N SER A 179 -8.18 -19.38 16.39
CA SER A 179 -8.03 -20.12 17.65
C SER A 179 -7.91 -21.62 17.38
N ASN A 180 -8.75 -22.14 16.48
CA ASN A 180 -8.76 -23.54 16.07
C ASN A 180 -7.49 -23.91 15.31
N LEU A 181 -7.08 -23.10 14.32
CA LEU A 181 -5.85 -23.29 13.56
C LEU A 181 -4.62 -23.29 14.48
N ARG A 182 -4.56 -22.36 15.44
CA ARG A 182 -3.48 -22.31 16.45
C ARG A 182 -3.48 -23.52 17.37
N GLN A 183 -4.64 -23.97 17.85
CA GLN A 183 -4.71 -25.17 18.70
C GLN A 183 -4.25 -26.44 17.96
N ARG A 184 -4.66 -26.61 16.70
CA ARG A 184 -4.35 -27.81 15.93
C ARG A 184 -2.92 -27.81 15.39
N SER A 185 -2.50 -26.66 14.85
CA SER A 185 -1.25 -26.57 14.08
C SER A 185 -0.08 -25.98 14.85
N GLY A 186 -0.35 -25.21 15.91
CA GLY A 186 0.68 -24.62 16.76
C GLY A 186 1.67 -25.65 17.33
N PRO A 187 1.23 -26.77 17.94
CA PRO A 187 2.15 -27.77 18.50
C PRO A 187 3.12 -28.38 17.48
N THR A 188 2.66 -28.58 16.24
CA THR A 188 3.46 -29.15 15.14
C THR A 188 4.41 -28.12 14.54
N CYS A 189 3.95 -26.88 14.39
CA CYS A 189 4.65 -25.85 13.65
C CYS A 189 5.56 -24.97 14.50
N CYS A 190 5.22 -24.73 15.76
CA CYS A 190 5.82 -23.68 16.58
C CYS A 190 6.82 -24.19 17.62
N ASN A 191 6.85 -25.49 17.90
CA ASN A 191 7.79 -26.10 18.84
C ASN A 191 9.04 -26.60 18.13
N PHE A 192 10.20 -26.48 18.78
CA PHE A 192 11.43 -27.11 18.31
C PHE A 192 11.35 -28.61 18.60
N ARG A 193 10.82 -29.37 17.64
CA ARG A 193 10.93 -30.83 17.66
C ARG A 193 12.10 -31.22 16.77
N LEU A 194 13.21 -31.57 17.43
CA LEU A 194 14.32 -32.35 16.86
C LEU A 194 13.76 -33.66 16.28
#